data_AF-A0A5P2XMB6-F1
#
_entry.id   AF-A0A5P2XMB6-F1
#
_cell.length_a   1.000
_cell.length_b   1.000
_cell.length_c   1.000
_cell.angle_alpha   90.00
_cell.angle_beta   90.00
_cell.angle_gamma   90.00
#
_symmetry.space_group_name_H-M   'P 1'
#
loop_
_entity.id
_entity.type
_entity.pdbx_description
1 polymer ?
#
loop_
_entity_poly.entity_id
_entity_poly.type
_entity_poly.pdbx_seq_one_letter_code
_entity_poly.pdbx_strand_id
1 'polypeptide(L)'
;MGVAWAVLLVGLWLWGNEITDVRGGLSDPTTGDIAAVGRPPGLELPRPHEPLADARPQRVDVPSLGVRAPVVARGLDAVGAIDPPPYGQPGVVGWYGGGVRPGAAGAALLVGHVDTESRPAVFYHLSAVRPGEKVRVVRDDGAVAEFTVDDVQVLGRDDFDAKTAYGPREEGRAELRLITCGGTFDRASRTYSANVVVSAYLTGVGP
;
A
#
# COMPACT_ATOMS: atom_id res chain seq x y z
N MET A 1 -22.61 11.88 -1.60
CA MET A 1 -22.37 10.91 -0.50
C MET A 1 -20.91 11.06 -0.07
N GLY A 2 -20.60 12.01 0.82
CA GLY A 2 -19.24 12.54 0.97
C GLY A 2 -18.81 12.76 2.43
N VAL A 3 -19.00 11.77 3.30
CA VAL A 3 -18.73 11.95 4.75
C VAL A 3 -17.73 10.92 5.33
N ALA A 4 -17.10 10.06 4.52
CA ALA A 4 -16.16 9.05 5.04
C ALA A 4 -14.67 9.49 5.07
N TRP A 5 -14.32 10.69 4.59
CA TRP A 5 -12.91 11.11 4.45
C TRP A 5 -12.31 11.74 5.72
N ALA A 6 -13.11 12.03 6.74
CA ALA A 6 -12.69 12.84 7.88
C ALA A 6 -11.91 12.10 8.98
N VAL A 7 -11.61 10.81 8.83
CA VAL A 7 -10.84 10.07 9.85
C VAL A 7 -9.84 9.10 9.21
N LEU A 8 -9.01 9.59 8.28
CA LEU A 8 -7.74 8.93 7.93
C LEU A 8 -6.60 9.78 8.51
N LEU A 9 -6.50 9.77 9.84
CA LEU A 9 -5.46 10.49 10.57
C LEU A 9 -4.30 9.52 10.86
N VAL A 10 -3.15 9.81 10.26
CA VAL A 10 -1.78 9.59 10.76
C VAL A 10 -1.57 8.43 11.75
N GLY A 11 -1.77 7.19 11.34
CA GLY A 11 -1.62 6.03 12.25
C GLY A 11 -0.93 4.82 11.62
N LEU A 12 -0.47 4.94 10.36
CA LEU A 12 0.63 4.07 9.90
C LEU A 12 1.98 4.42 10.59
N TRP A 13 1.92 5.16 11.69
CA TRP A 13 3.00 5.96 12.28
C TRP A 13 3.44 5.46 13.66
N LEU A 14 2.67 4.59 14.32
CA LEU A 14 3.01 4.02 15.63
C LEU A 14 3.56 2.58 15.53
N TRP A 15 4.08 2.23 14.36
CA TRP A 15 4.65 0.92 14.08
C TRP A 15 6.12 0.93 14.54
N GLY A 16 6.28 0.85 15.86
CA GLY A 16 7.58 0.84 16.54
C GLY A 16 7.56 0.48 18.03
N ASN A 17 6.38 0.50 18.67
CA ASN A 17 6.27 0.32 20.11
C ASN A 17 6.07 -1.14 20.59
N GLU A 18 5.78 -2.11 19.71
CA GLU A 18 5.69 -3.53 20.11
C GLU A 18 7.00 -4.31 19.96
N ILE A 19 8.14 -3.63 19.77
CA ILE A 19 9.45 -4.30 19.76
C ILE A 19 9.84 -4.56 21.21
N THR A 20 9.61 -5.77 21.72
CA THR A 20 10.28 -6.21 22.95
C THR A 20 11.67 -6.75 22.59
N ASP A 21 12.61 -6.45 23.47
CA ASP A 21 14.06 -6.55 23.32
C ASP A 21 14.57 -7.90 22.76
N VAL A 22 15.64 -7.89 21.94
CA VAL A 22 16.89 -8.70 22.09
C VAL A 22 17.76 -8.77 20.81
N ARG A 23 19.02 -8.31 20.99
CA ARG A 23 20.33 -8.72 20.42
C ARG A 23 20.52 -8.92 18.91
N GLY A 24 21.16 -7.92 18.31
CA GLY A 24 22.53 -8.05 17.76
C GLY A 24 22.77 -9.12 16.71
N GLY A 25 22.74 -8.71 15.43
CA GLY A 25 23.40 -9.43 14.35
C GLY A 25 22.79 -9.15 12.99
N LEU A 26 23.47 -8.30 12.20
CA LEU A 26 23.38 -8.19 10.73
C LEU A 26 22.03 -7.69 10.16
N SER A 27 21.96 -6.38 9.90
CA SER A 27 21.19 -5.81 8.77
C SER A 27 21.71 -4.40 8.49
N ASP A 28 22.56 -4.28 7.47
CA ASP A 28 22.83 -3.01 6.81
C ASP A 28 21.53 -2.49 6.16
N PRO A 29 21.30 -1.16 6.12
CA PRO A 29 20.07 -0.60 5.58
C PRO A 29 20.11 -0.60 4.04
N THR A 30 19.34 -1.47 3.38
CA THR A 30 19.15 -1.43 1.90
C THR A 30 17.91 -0.62 1.48
N THR A 31 17.21 0.05 2.41
CA THR A 31 16.18 1.05 2.05
C THR A 31 16.77 2.45 1.82
N GLY A 32 18.08 2.63 2.05
CA GLY A 32 18.80 3.84 1.62
C GLY A 32 19.06 3.80 0.11
N ASP A 33 18.68 4.85 -0.60
CA ASP A 33 19.01 5.14 -2.01
C ASP A 33 18.19 4.43 -3.11
N ILE A 34 16.86 4.43 -3.00
CA ILE A 34 16.03 4.49 -4.22
C ILE A 34 15.13 5.72 -4.13
N ALA A 35 15.50 6.76 -4.89
CA ALA A 35 14.67 7.93 -5.09
C ALA A 35 13.32 7.50 -5.69
N ALA A 36 12.23 8.05 -5.17
CA ALA A 36 10.91 7.88 -5.75
C ALA A 36 10.97 8.31 -7.23
N VAL A 37 10.85 7.35 -8.14
CA VAL A 37 10.75 7.66 -9.57
C VAL A 37 9.30 8.06 -9.78
N GLY A 38 9.02 9.35 -9.60
CA GLY A 38 7.77 9.94 -10.09
C GLY A 38 7.60 9.60 -11.58
N ARG A 39 6.37 9.70 -12.10
CA ARG A 39 6.07 9.30 -13.48
C ARG A 39 7.10 9.86 -14.49
N PRO A 40 7.85 9.01 -15.22
CA PRO A 40 8.76 9.47 -16.26
C PRO A 40 7.99 10.22 -17.35
N PRO A 41 8.48 11.39 -17.83
CA PRO A 41 7.87 12.08 -18.96
C PRO A 41 7.83 11.16 -20.20
N GLY A 42 6.65 11.01 -20.81
CA GLY A 42 6.50 10.26 -22.07
C GLY A 42 6.18 8.77 -21.94
N LEU A 43 6.00 8.22 -20.74
CA LEU A 43 5.49 6.85 -20.59
C LEU A 43 3.99 6.82 -20.95
N GLU A 44 3.65 6.15 -22.04
CA GLU A 44 2.26 5.91 -22.43
C GLU A 44 1.67 4.78 -21.57
N LEU A 45 0.76 5.14 -20.67
CA LEU A 45 0.05 4.17 -19.82
C LEU A 45 -1.28 3.77 -20.46
N PRO A 46 -1.80 2.56 -20.17
CA PRO A 46 -3.09 2.10 -20.72
C PRO A 46 -4.25 3.02 -20.32
N ARG A 47 -5.30 3.07 -21.14
CA ARG A 47 -6.51 3.82 -20.77
C ARG A 47 -7.16 3.22 -19.52
N PRO A 48 -7.76 4.03 -18.64
CA PRO A 48 -8.54 3.53 -17.52
C PRO A 48 -9.69 2.64 -17.99
N HIS A 49 -9.96 1.59 -17.24
CA HIS A 49 -11.14 0.74 -17.40
C HIS A 49 -12.29 1.27 -16.53
N GLU A 50 -13.52 1.04 -16.96
CA GLU A 50 -14.72 1.35 -16.17
C GLU A 50 -14.69 0.65 -14.80
N PRO A 51 -15.14 1.30 -13.72
CA PRO A 51 -15.23 0.65 -12.42
C PRO A 51 -16.05 -0.64 -12.45
N LEU A 52 -15.66 -1.58 -11.59
CA LEU A 52 -16.34 -2.85 -11.39
C LEU A 52 -17.38 -2.74 -10.28
N ALA A 53 -18.25 -3.74 -10.22
CA ALA A 53 -19.14 -3.92 -9.08
C ALA A 53 -18.35 -4.16 -7.78
N ASP A 54 -19.02 -3.95 -6.65
CA ASP A 54 -18.45 -4.20 -5.34
C ASP A 54 -18.14 -5.69 -5.12
N ALA A 55 -16.88 -6.02 -4.83
CA ALA A 55 -16.47 -7.35 -4.36
C ALA A 55 -15.30 -7.24 -3.37
N ARG A 56 -15.15 -8.20 -2.45
CA ARG A 56 -14.06 -8.20 -1.46
C ARG A 56 -12.77 -8.69 -2.09
N PRO A 57 -11.62 -8.08 -1.76
CA PRO A 57 -10.33 -8.63 -2.15
C PRO A 57 -10.02 -9.89 -1.32
N GLN A 58 -9.48 -10.91 -1.98
CA GLN A 58 -9.01 -12.15 -1.36
C GLN A 58 -7.50 -12.28 -1.43
N ARG A 59 -6.88 -11.78 -2.50
CA ARG A 59 -5.45 -11.88 -2.75
C ARG A 59 -4.96 -10.69 -3.57
N VAL A 60 -3.76 -10.22 -3.30
CA VAL A 60 -3.04 -9.26 -4.14
C VAL A 60 -1.79 -9.90 -4.71
N ASP A 61 -1.59 -9.73 -6.01
CA ASP A 61 -0.40 -10.17 -6.73
C ASP A 61 0.32 -8.93 -7.29
N VAL A 62 1.63 -8.82 -7.04
CA VAL A 62 2.52 -7.81 -7.64
C VAL A 62 3.64 -8.55 -8.35
N PRO A 63 3.47 -8.92 -9.64
CA PRO A 63 4.39 -9.83 -10.33
C PRO A 63 5.84 -9.34 -10.41
N SER A 64 6.06 -8.03 -10.56
CA SER A 64 7.41 -7.45 -10.61
C SER A 64 8.20 -7.62 -9.32
N LEU A 65 7.50 -7.84 -8.20
CA LEU A 65 8.10 -8.11 -6.88
C LEU A 65 8.02 -9.59 -6.48
N GLY A 66 7.40 -10.46 -7.29
CA GLY A 66 7.11 -11.85 -6.91
C GLY A 66 6.10 -11.98 -5.76
N VAL A 67 5.34 -10.92 -5.45
CA VAL A 67 4.36 -10.93 -4.36
C VAL A 67 3.09 -11.66 -4.80
N ARG A 68 2.63 -12.57 -3.94
CA ARG A 68 1.32 -13.22 -3.97
C ARG A 68 0.85 -13.38 -2.53
N ALA A 69 -0.04 -12.50 -2.08
CA ALA A 69 -0.36 -12.35 -0.66
C ALA A 69 -1.87 -12.39 -0.41
N PRO A 70 -2.35 -13.16 0.59
CA PRO A 70 -3.74 -13.07 1.00
C PRO A 70 -4.05 -11.67 1.54
N VAL A 71 -5.27 -11.22 1.29
CA VAL A 71 -5.78 -9.92 1.75
C VAL A 71 -6.80 -10.16 2.86
N VAL A 72 -6.63 -9.45 3.99
CA VAL A 72 -7.55 -9.49 5.13
C VAL A 72 -8.17 -8.11 5.35
N ALA A 73 -9.44 -8.06 5.73
CA ALA A 73 -10.11 -6.81 6.07
C ALA A 73 -9.57 -6.27 7.41
N ARG A 74 -9.25 -4.98 7.43
CA ARG A 74 -8.76 -4.23 8.59
C ARG A 74 -9.65 -3.02 8.84
N GLY A 75 -9.74 -2.64 10.12
CA GLY A 75 -10.41 -1.42 10.56
C GLY A 75 -9.44 -0.25 10.61
N LEU A 76 -9.84 0.78 11.35
CA LEU A 76 -8.95 1.83 11.80
C LEU A 76 -8.51 1.57 13.24
N ASP A 77 -7.30 1.97 13.58
CA ASP A 77 -6.79 2.02 14.94
C ASP A 77 -7.37 3.21 15.72
N ALA A 78 -6.92 3.37 16.99
CA ALA A 78 -7.40 4.42 17.88
C ALA A 78 -7.08 5.85 17.41
N VAL A 79 -6.13 6.02 16.49
CA VAL A 79 -5.74 7.33 15.95
C VAL A 79 -6.31 7.58 14.55
N GLY A 80 -7.04 6.61 13.98
CA GLY A 80 -7.75 6.77 12.72
C GLY A 80 -6.96 6.33 11.50
N ALA A 81 -6.00 5.42 11.61
CA ALA A 81 -5.36 4.82 10.45
C ALA A 81 -5.60 3.34 10.32
N ILE A 82 -5.33 2.83 9.13
CA ILE A 82 -5.57 1.43 8.79
C ILE A 82 -4.73 0.54 9.71
N ASP A 83 -5.43 -0.30 10.47
CA ASP A 83 -4.81 -1.24 11.40
C ASP A 83 -3.97 -2.28 10.62
N PRO A 84 -2.65 -2.42 10.89
CA PRO A 84 -1.77 -3.42 10.28
C PRO A 84 -2.35 -4.83 10.17
N PRO A 85 -1.91 -5.64 9.19
CA PRO A 85 -1.83 -7.09 9.41
C PRO A 85 -0.97 -7.41 10.64
N PRO A 86 -1.26 -8.46 11.43
CA PRO A 86 -0.41 -8.83 12.56
C PRO A 86 1.06 -9.05 12.15
N TYR A 87 2.04 -8.57 12.94
CA TYR A 87 3.48 -8.75 12.65
C TYR A 87 3.90 -10.21 12.52
N GLY A 88 3.25 -11.12 13.25
CA GLY A 88 3.45 -12.57 13.11
C GLY A 88 2.99 -13.14 11.76
N GLN A 89 2.34 -12.33 10.91
CA GLN A 89 1.85 -12.70 9.58
C GLN A 89 2.44 -11.79 8.48
N PRO A 90 3.76 -11.77 8.29
CA PRO A 90 4.40 -10.81 7.39
C PRO A 90 4.20 -11.09 5.89
N GLY A 91 3.52 -12.19 5.54
CA GLY A 91 3.08 -12.46 4.17
C GLY A 91 1.66 -11.97 3.87
N VAL A 92 1.01 -11.26 4.79
CA VAL A 92 -0.40 -10.84 4.69
C VAL A 92 -0.50 -9.34 4.39
N VAL A 93 -1.47 -8.98 3.56
CA VAL A 93 -1.83 -7.59 3.26
C VAL A 93 -3.16 -7.24 3.91
N GLY A 94 -3.25 -6.05 4.48
CA GLY A 94 -4.45 -5.52 5.09
C GLY A 94 -5.16 -4.60 4.11
N TRP A 95 -6.46 -4.78 3.90
CA TRP A 95 -7.29 -3.83 3.17
C TRP A 95 -8.19 -3.07 4.15
N TYR A 96 -8.33 -1.75 3.96
CA TYR A 96 -9.28 -0.97 4.76
C TYR A 96 -10.73 -1.33 4.42
N GLY A 97 -11.35 -2.17 5.25
CA GLY A 97 -12.65 -2.77 4.98
C GLY A 97 -13.84 -1.81 5.04
N GLY A 98 -13.66 -0.65 5.69
CA GLY A 98 -14.65 0.44 5.71
C GLY A 98 -14.57 1.37 4.49
N GLY A 99 -13.60 1.16 3.60
CA GLY A 99 -13.33 1.99 2.43
C GLY A 99 -13.81 1.38 1.11
N VAL A 100 -13.22 1.89 0.02
CA VAL A 100 -13.52 1.44 -1.35
C VAL A 100 -13.01 0.02 -1.56
N ARG A 101 -13.80 -0.80 -2.23
CA ARG A 101 -13.44 -2.15 -2.64
C ARG A 101 -12.54 -2.09 -3.89
N PRO A 102 -11.42 -2.83 -3.96
CA PRO A 102 -10.57 -2.81 -5.15
C PRO A 102 -11.34 -3.15 -6.43
N GLY A 103 -11.42 -2.17 -7.33
CA GLY A 103 -12.11 -2.25 -8.61
C GLY A 103 -13.32 -1.33 -8.69
N ALA A 104 -13.91 -0.95 -7.56
CA ALA A 104 -14.98 0.04 -7.51
C ALA A 104 -14.43 1.48 -7.65
N ALA A 105 -15.32 2.43 -7.96
CA ALA A 105 -14.94 3.84 -8.11
C ALA A 105 -14.44 4.43 -6.79
N GLY A 106 -13.32 5.17 -6.85
CA GLY A 106 -12.59 5.72 -5.70
C GLY A 106 -11.29 4.97 -5.41
N ALA A 107 -10.63 5.31 -4.30
CA ALA A 107 -9.33 4.74 -3.93
C ALA A 107 -9.46 3.64 -2.86
N ALA A 108 -9.09 2.42 -3.22
CA ALA A 108 -8.94 1.30 -2.27
C ALA A 108 -7.54 1.31 -1.66
N LEU A 109 -7.46 1.03 -0.35
CA LEU A 109 -6.21 1.16 0.42
C LEU A 109 -5.74 -0.21 0.93
N LEU A 110 -4.55 -0.62 0.53
CA LEU A 110 -3.87 -1.85 0.96
C LEU A 110 -2.58 -1.49 1.70
N VAL A 111 -2.42 -2.03 2.91
CA VAL A 111 -1.25 -1.82 3.78
C VAL A 111 -0.52 -3.14 4.02
N GLY A 112 0.80 -3.08 4.12
CA GLY A 112 1.63 -4.23 4.44
C GLY A 112 2.90 -3.80 5.14
N HIS A 113 3.50 -4.72 5.89
CA HIS A 113 4.79 -4.50 6.54
C HIS A 113 5.93 -4.43 5.50
N VAL A 114 6.91 -3.58 5.76
CA VAL A 114 8.20 -3.60 5.07
C VAL A 114 9.00 -4.80 5.57
N ASP A 115 9.15 -4.95 6.88
CA ASP A 115 9.83 -6.06 7.53
C ASP A 115 9.18 -6.41 8.88
N THR A 116 9.70 -7.48 9.48
CA THR A 116 9.49 -7.82 10.88
C THR A 116 10.82 -7.73 11.63
N GLU A 117 10.79 -8.01 12.93
CA GLU A 117 11.99 -8.09 13.75
C GLU A 117 13.09 -9.01 13.19
N SER A 118 12.73 -10.04 12.42
CA SER A 118 13.67 -11.09 11.98
C SER A 118 13.81 -11.24 10.47
N ARG A 119 12.93 -10.63 9.66
CA ARG A 119 12.94 -10.86 8.21
C ARG A 119 12.14 -9.84 7.41
N PRO A 120 12.42 -9.70 6.10
CA PRO A 120 11.55 -9.02 5.15
C PRO A 120 10.08 -9.49 5.20
N ALA A 121 9.17 -8.56 4.96
CA ALA A 121 7.74 -8.78 4.87
C ALA A 121 7.20 -8.47 3.46
N VAL A 122 5.88 -8.55 3.29
CA VAL A 122 5.20 -8.58 1.99
C VAL A 122 5.51 -7.39 1.09
N PHE A 123 5.76 -6.21 1.68
CA PHE A 123 6.05 -4.98 0.95
C PHE A 123 7.48 -4.47 1.13
N TYR A 124 8.41 -5.35 1.52
CA TYR A 124 9.83 -5.01 1.68
C TYR A 124 10.42 -4.25 0.48
N HIS A 125 10.07 -4.67 -0.73
CA HIS A 125 10.57 -4.09 -1.99
C HIS A 125 9.56 -3.16 -2.69
N LEU A 126 8.55 -2.64 -1.98
CA LEU A 126 7.48 -1.89 -2.64
C LEU A 126 7.98 -0.63 -3.37
N SER A 127 9.04 0.03 -2.88
CA SER A 127 9.67 1.18 -3.54
C SER A 127 10.33 0.86 -4.88
N ALA A 128 10.59 -0.41 -5.18
CA ALA A 128 11.21 -0.84 -6.43
C ALA A 128 10.20 -1.00 -7.58
N VAL A 129 8.90 -0.93 -7.30
CA VAL A 129 7.84 -0.95 -8.32
C VAL A 129 7.98 0.27 -9.23
N ARG A 130 7.68 0.09 -10.51
CA ARG A 130 7.74 1.17 -11.50
C ARG A 130 6.39 1.47 -12.14
N PRO A 131 6.14 2.72 -12.57
CA PRO A 131 5.02 3.04 -13.44
C PRO A 131 4.97 2.12 -14.67
N GLY A 132 3.77 1.66 -15.02
CA GLY A 132 3.51 0.66 -16.07
C GLY A 132 3.44 -0.79 -15.57
N GLU A 133 3.97 -1.09 -14.38
CA GLU A 133 3.88 -2.42 -13.79
C GLU A 133 2.47 -2.73 -13.29
N LYS A 134 2.17 -4.03 -13.14
CA LYS A 134 0.82 -4.52 -12.83
C LYS A 134 0.67 -4.84 -11.36
N VAL A 135 -0.51 -4.51 -10.83
CA VAL A 135 -1.02 -5.04 -9.56
C VAL A 135 -2.35 -5.74 -9.86
N ARG A 136 -2.50 -6.97 -9.39
CA ARG A 136 -3.73 -7.75 -9.60
C ARG A 136 -4.39 -8.04 -8.27
N VAL A 137 -5.70 -7.80 -8.20
CA VAL A 137 -6.49 -8.13 -7.01
C VAL A 137 -7.51 -9.19 -7.37
N VAL A 138 -7.33 -10.38 -6.80
CA VAL A 138 -8.31 -11.47 -6.89
C VAL A 138 -9.46 -11.15 -5.95
N ARG A 139 -10.68 -11.19 -6.47
CA ARG A 139 -11.90 -10.79 -5.77
C ARG A 139 -12.79 -12.00 -5.49
N ASP A 140 -13.68 -11.88 -4.50
CA ASP A 140 -14.60 -12.96 -4.08
C ASP A 140 -15.75 -13.22 -5.06
N ASP A 141 -15.90 -12.40 -6.10
CA ASP A 141 -16.79 -12.63 -7.25
C ASP A 141 -16.14 -13.50 -8.34
N GLY A 142 -14.90 -13.95 -8.12
CA GLY A 142 -14.13 -14.76 -9.07
C GLY A 142 -13.41 -13.95 -10.15
N ALA A 143 -13.56 -12.63 -10.19
CA ALA A 143 -12.84 -11.78 -11.13
C ALA A 143 -11.48 -11.33 -10.58
N VAL A 144 -10.57 -10.99 -11.49
CA VAL A 144 -9.28 -10.36 -11.16
C VAL A 144 -9.29 -8.93 -11.67
N ALA A 145 -9.27 -7.96 -10.75
CA ALA A 145 -9.10 -6.55 -11.10
C ALA A 145 -7.62 -6.29 -11.41
N GLU A 146 -7.30 -5.88 -12.64
CA GLU A 146 -5.93 -5.57 -13.06
C GLU A 146 -5.69 -4.04 -13.08
N PHE A 147 -4.80 -3.60 -12.20
CA PHE A 147 -4.37 -2.22 -12.07
C PHE A 147 -3.00 -2.02 -12.72
N THR A 148 -2.78 -0.83 -13.26
CA THR A 148 -1.47 -0.39 -13.74
C THR A 148 -0.95 0.71 -12.82
N VAL A 149 0.29 0.55 -12.34
CA VAL A 149 0.97 1.53 -11.51
C VAL A 149 1.23 2.79 -12.32
N ASP A 150 0.90 3.93 -11.75
CA ASP A 150 0.98 5.21 -12.45
C ASP A 150 1.89 6.23 -11.75
N ASP A 151 2.23 5.96 -10.49
CA ASP A 151 3.05 6.80 -9.64
C ASP A 151 3.56 6.05 -8.39
N VAL A 152 4.76 6.38 -7.93
CA VAL A 152 5.37 5.86 -6.70
C VAL A 152 5.97 7.03 -5.93
N GLN A 153 5.51 7.23 -4.69
CA GLN A 153 5.95 8.33 -3.84
C GLN A 153 6.58 7.82 -2.55
N VAL A 154 7.63 8.49 -2.10
CA VAL A 154 8.19 8.35 -0.76
C VAL A 154 7.87 9.63 0.01
N LEU A 155 6.95 9.54 0.95
CA LEU A 155 6.44 10.68 1.70
C LEU A 155 7.09 10.71 3.08
N GLY A 156 7.91 11.74 3.30
CA GLY A 156 8.51 12.03 4.58
C GLY A 156 7.45 12.37 5.64
N ARG A 157 7.86 12.24 6.90
CA ARG A 157 7.00 12.48 8.06
C ARG A 157 6.38 13.87 8.09
N ASP A 158 7.18 14.89 7.81
CA ASP A 158 6.80 16.28 8.03
C ASP A 158 5.85 16.82 6.95
N ASP A 159 5.79 16.16 5.79
CA ASP A 159 5.01 16.58 4.62
C ASP A 159 3.81 15.66 4.32
N PHE A 160 3.46 14.79 5.27
CA PHE A 160 2.43 13.78 5.03
C PHE A 160 1.00 14.35 5.14
N ASP A 161 0.35 14.56 3.99
CA ASP A 161 -1.10 14.78 3.89
C ASP A 161 -1.81 13.51 3.43
N ALA A 162 -2.53 12.86 4.35
CA ALA A 162 -3.28 11.63 4.10
C ALA A 162 -4.33 11.78 2.98
N LYS A 163 -4.96 12.95 2.85
CA LYS A 163 -5.98 13.16 1.83
C LYS A 163 -5.36 13.15 0.45
N THR A 164 -4.23 13.84 0.29
CA THR A 164 -3.49 13.89 -0.97
C THR A 164 -2.81 12.55 -1.29
N ALA A 165 -2.28 11.87 -0.27
CA ALA A 165 -1.61 10.59 -0.43
C ALA A 165 -2.58 9.44 -0.77
N TYR A 166 -3.72 9.35 -0.07
CA TYR A 166 -4.61 8.19 -0.11
C TYR A 166 -5.93 8.43 -0.82
N GLY A 167 -6.32 9.69 -1.03
CA GLY A 167 -7.57 10.03 -1.71
C GLY A 167 -7.57 9.67 -3.20
N PRO A 168 -8.77 9.60 -3.80
CA PRO A 168 -8.91 9.48 -5.25
C PRO A 168 -8.33 10.72 -5.93
N ARG A 169 -7.57 10.50 -6.99
CA ARG A 169 -6.98 11.58 -7.80
C ARG A 169 -7.88 12.01 -8.94
N GLU A 170 -8.66 11.08 -9.48
CA GLU A 170 -9.61 11.31 -10.56
C GLU A 170 -11.02 10.87 -10.17
N GLU A 171 -12.02 11.71 -10.43
CA GLU A 171 -13.42 11.42 -10.12
C GLU A 171 -13.94 10.26 -10.97
N GLY A 172 -14.68 9.34 -10.35
CA GLY A 172 -15.26 8.17 -11.04
C GLY A 172 -14.27 7.07 -11.39
N ARG A 173 -12.95 7.28 -11.23
CA ARG A 173 -11.93 6.26 -11.54
C ARG A 173 -11.79 5.23 -10.41
N ALA A 174 -11.57 3.97 -10.78
CA ALA A 174 -11.18 2.93 -9.84
C ALA A 174 -9.67 2.96 -9.59
N GLU A 175 -9.28 3.28 -8.36
CA GLU A 175 -7.89 3.49 -7.96
C GLU A 175 -7.48 2.58 -6.81
N LEU A 176 -6.17 2.31 -6.72
CA LEU A 176 -5.55 1.49 -5.70
C LEU A 176 -4.34 2.22 -5.11
N ARG A 177 -4.15 2.08 -3.80
CA ARG A 177 -2.95 2.48 -3.07
C ARG A 177 -2.37 1.28 -2.35
N LEU A 178 -1.10 0.98 -2.60
CA LEU A 178 -0.32 0.03 -1.80
C LEU A 178 0.63 0.86 -0.94
N ILE A 179 0.62 0.58 0.36
CA ILE A 179 1.25 1.44 1.36
C ILE A 179 2.12 0.58 2.29
N THR A 180 3.34 1.04 2.52
CA THR A 180 4.26 0.46 3.52
C THR A 180 5.08 1.55 4.19
N CYS A 181 5.67 1.24 5.34
CA CYS A 181 6.75 2.02 5.92
C CYS A 181 7.98 2.04 5.00
N GLY A 182 8.75 3.13 5.01
CA GLY A 182 9.97 3.28 4.22
C GLY A 182 10.92 4.36 4.75
N GLY A 183 11.94 4.71 3.97
CA GLY A 183 13.01 5.60 4.43
C GLY A 183 13.95 4.93 5.45
N THR A 184 14.58 5.72 6.30
CA THR A 184 15.56 5.24 7.28
C THR A 184 14.85 4.77 8.55
N PHE A 185 15.27 3.61 9.07
CA PHE A 185 14.82 3.13 10.38
C PHE A 185 15.60 3.81 11.51
N ASP A 186 14.91 4.56 12.36
CA ASP A 186 15.46 5.09 13.59
C ASP A 186 15.35 4.03 14.69
N ARG A 187 16.48 3.56 15.20
CA ARG A 187 16.53 2.53 16.26
C ARG A 187 16.12 3.06 17.63
N ALA A 188 16.25 4.36 17.89
CA ALA A 188 15.92 4.95 19.19
C ALA A 188 14.40 5.08 19.35
N SER A 189 13.72 5.58 18.32
CA SER A 189 12.26 5.68 18.29
C SER A 189 11.58 4.44 17.69
N ARG A 190 12.36 3.50 17.14
CA ARG A 190 11.91 2.24 16.50
C ARG A 190 10.95 2.44 15.33
N THR A 191 11.17 3.48 14.55
CA THR A 191 10.19 3.89 13.53
C THR A 191 10.88 4.31 12.22
N TYR A 192 10.14 4.19 11.12
CA TYR A 192 10.58 4.53 9.77
C TYR A 192 10.34 5.99 9.41
N SER A 193 11.31 6.65 8.77
CA SER A 193 11.26 8.09 8.49
C SER A 193 10.31 8.51 7.35
N ALA A 194 9.70 7.56 6.64
CA ALA A 194 8.81 7.84 5.52
C ALA A 194 7.77 6.72 5.31
N ASN A 195 6.81 6.98 4.42
CA ASN A 195 5.93 5.96 3.84
C ASN A 195 6.17 5.86 2.33
N VAL A 196 6.10 4.65 1.79
CA VAL A 196 6.03 4.41 0.35
C VAL A 196 4.58 4.26 -0.03
N VAL A 197 4.13 5.02 -1.03
CA VAL A 197 2.79 4.96 -1.59
C VAL A 197 2.89 4.67 -3.08
N VAL A 198 2.51 3.46 -3.47
CA VAL A 198 2.33 3.08 -4.89
C VAL A 198 0.89 3.35 -5.27
N SER A 199 0.70 4.20 -6.27
CA SER A 199 -0.61 4.49 -6.86
C SER A 199 -0.79 3.71 -8.15
N ALA A 200 -1.99 3.16 -8.33
CA ALA A 200 -2.38 2.45 -9.54
C ALA A 200 -3.86 2.71 -9.85
N TYR A 201 -4.24 2.51 -11.10
CA TYR A 201 -5.64 2.61 -11.53
C TYR A 201 -6.05 1.40 -12.36
N LEU A 202 -7.35 1.10 -12.36
CA LEU A 202 -7.89 -0.07 -13.04
C LEU A 202 -7.70 0.09 -14.56
N THR A 203 -7.18 -0.96 -15.19
CA THR A 203 -6.89 -0.99 -16.63
C THR A 203 -7.43 -2.23 -17.33
N GLY A 204 -7.92 -3.22 -16.56
CA GLY A 204 -8.53 -4.41 -17.13
C GLY A 204 -9.13 -5.33 -16.08
N VAL A 205 -9.78 -6.37 -16.56
CA VAL A 205 -10.37 -7.44 -15.76
C VAL A 205 -9.96 -8.78 -16.36
N GLY A 206 -9.45 -9.67 -15.52
CA GLY A 206 -9.14 -11.05 -15.88
C GLY A 206 -10.09 -12.05 -15.22
N PRO A 207 -10.11 -13.30 -15.72
CA PRO A 207 -10.69 -14.44 -15.01
C PRO A 207 -9.84 -14.88 -13.82
#